data_AF-A0A2G9MVS6-F1
#
_entry.id   AF-A0A2G9MVS6-F1
#
_cell.length_a   1.000
_cell.length_b   1.000
_cell.length_c   1.000
_cell.angle_alpha   90.00
_cell.angle_beta   90.00
_cell.angle_gamma   90.00
#
_symmetry.space_group_name_H-M   'P 1'
#
loop_
_entity.id
_entity.type
_entity.pdbx_description
1 polymer ?
#
loop_
_entity_poly.entity_id
_entity_poly.type
_entity_poly.pdbx_seq_one_letter_code
_entity_poly.pdbx_strand_id
1 'polypeptide(L)'
;MDLLVGVLFGFVKFVFSVVLAIGSVYAGVLAFDRLTEGIEEMEELKKGNTAVGIIIAAVIIAISSVVSSGVSQFTAGIDPMYSATLMISLAVINIVKLAFGLIVAIITVFVALNFLDHLTKDIAEINELKENNVAMAIFIAGVLVSVTLVVNAGMSTVVNTEALDSCQIAISFANAGLPIDALGCYTTLGIAPPVPAPVV
;
A
#
# COMPACT_ATOMS: atom_id res chain seq x y z
N MET A 1 -1.45 -13.51 28.19
CA MET A 1 -1.27 -14.03 26.82
C MET A 1 0.03 -14.79 26.79
N ASP A 2 0.03 -16.05 26.36
CA ASP A 2 1.23 -16.87 26.38
C ASP A 2 2.24 -16.35 25.36
N LEU A 3 3.51 -16.24 25.76
CA LEU A 3 4.61 -15.78 24.91
C LEU A 3 4.64 -16.56 23.57
N LEU A 4 4.38 -17.86 23.64
CA LEU A 4 4.33 -18.75 22.48
C LEU A 4 3.29 -18.31 21.44
N VAL A 5 2.08 -17.94 21.89
CA VAL A 5 0.98 -17.52 21.01
C VAL A 5 1.31 -16.18 20.34
N GLY A 6 1.87 -15.24 21.12
CA GLY A 6 2.32 -13.95 20.57
C GLY A 6 3.40 -14.11 19.50
N VAL A 7 4.40 -14.96 19.74
CA VAL A 7 5.47 -15.24 18.77
C VAL A 7 4.92 -15.91 17.50
N LEU A 8 4.02 -16.89 17.63
CA LEU A 8 3.39 -17.56 16.50
C LEU A 8 2.63 -16.57 15.61
N PHE A 9 1.77 -15.73 16.20
CA PHE A 9 1.01 -14.74 15.44
C PHE A 9 1.91 -13.65 14.85
N GLY A 10 2.98 -13.25 15.55
CA GLY A 10 3.99 -12.35 15.01
C GLY A 10 4.65 -12.91 13.75
N PHE A 11 5.00 -14.20 13.75
CA PHE A 11 5.56 -14.86 12.57
C PHE A 11 4.56 -14.95 11.43
N VAL A 12 3.29 -15.28 11.71
CA VAL A 12 2.22 -15.27 10.70
C VAL A 12 2.07 -13.88 10.08
N LYS A 13 1.98 -12.82 10.90
CA LYS A 13 1.93 -11.43 10.42
C LYS A 13 3.09 -11.10 9.51
N PHE A 14 4.31 -11.49 9.91
CA PHE A 14 5.50 -11.26 9.11
C PHE A 14 5.43 -11.93 7.73
N VAL A 15 5.02 -13.20 7.66
CA VAL A 15 4.87 -13.92 6.38
C VAL A 15 3.85 -13.21 5.48
N PHE A 16 2.69 -12.81 6.03
CA PHE A 16 1.70 -12.05 5.27
C PHE A 16 2.22 -10.69 4.81
N SER A 17 2.97 -9.96 5.65
CA SER A 17 3.60 -8.69 5.26
C SER A 17 4.50 -8.86 4.05
N VAL A 18 5.34 -9.90 4.03
CA VAL A 18 6.26 -10.17 2.92
C VAL A 18 5.49 -10.48 1.64
N VAL A 19 4.50 -11.37 1.71
CA VAL A 19 3.69 -11.75 0.54
C VAL A 19 2.95 -10.54 -0.04
N LEU A 20 2.30 -9.74 0.81
CA LEU A 20 1.56 -8.56 0.39
C LEU A 20 2.49 -7.48 -0.17
N ALA A 21 3.64 -7.24 0.47
CA ALA A 21 4.61 -6.25 -0.02
C ALA A 21 5.15 -6.63 -1.41
N ILE A 22 5.56 -7.89 -1.60
CA ILE A 22 6.03 -8.37 -2.91
C ILE A 22 4.91 -8.25 -3.96
N GLY A 23 3.69 -8.67 -3.61
CA GLY A 23 2.53 -8.57 -4.50
C GLY A 23 2.20 -7.13 -4.90
N SER A 24 2.20 -6.21 -3.95
CA SER A 24 1.94 -4.79 -4.19
C SER A 24 3.02 -4.12 -5.03
N VAL A 25 4.30 -4.39 -4.75
CA VAL A 25 5.42 -3.86 -5.55
C VAL A 25 5.35 -4.39 -6.98
N TYR A 26 5.13 -5.70 -7.16
CA TYR A 26 4.99 -6.30 -8.48
C TYR A 26 3.82 -5.68 -9.27
N ALA A 27 2.65 -5.56 -8.64
CA ALA A 27 1.47 -4.94 -9.26
C ALA A 27 1.72 -3.46 -9.61
N GLY A 28 2.40 -2.72 -8.75
CA GLY A 28 2.71 -1.31 -8.99
C GLY A 28 3.74 -1.10 -10.10
N VAL A 29 4.77 -1.96 -10.20
CA VAL A 29 5.73 -1.93 -11.31
C VAL A 29 5.05 -2.27 -12.64
N LEU A 30 4.14 -3.25 -12.67
CA LEU A 30 3.35 -3.55 -13.87
C LEU A 30 2.42 -2.40 -14.27
N ALA A 31 1.86 -1.69 -13.29
CA ALA A 31 1.05 -0.51 -13.57
C ALA A 31 1.91 0.64 -14.10
N PHE A 32 3.11 0.83 -13.54
CA PHE A 32 4.08 1.82 -14.00
C PHE A 32 4.48 1.58 -15.46
N ASP A 33 4.95 0.37 -15.79
CA ASP A 33 5.36 -0.07 -17.13
C ASP A 33 4.26 0.18 -18.19
N ARG A 34 2.98 0.09 -17.80
CA ARG A 34 1.85 0.38 -18.69
C ARG A 34 1.53 1.87 -18.84
N LEU A 35 1.95 2.70 -17.90
CA LEU A 35 1.67 4.14 -17.88
C LEU A 35 2.80 4.96 -18.51
N THR A 36 4.05 4.49 -18.42
CA THR A 36 5.20 5.10 -19.11
C THR A 36 5.29 4.60 -20.56
N GLU A 37 4.43 5.14 -21.41
CA GLU A 37 4.53 4.90 -22.85
C GLU A 37 5.80 5.60 -23.42
N GLY A 38 6.76 4.82 -23.93
CA GLY A 38 7.88 5.38 -24.70
C GLY A 38 9.25 4.76 -24.43
N ILE A 39 9.42 3.98 -23.36
CA ILE A 39 10.60 3.15 -23.09
C ILE A 39 10.12 1.71 -22.91
N GLU A 40 10.88 0.72 -23.40
CA GLU A 40 10.68 -0.67 -22.98
C GLU A 40 11.60 -0.94 -21.77
N GLU A 41 11.14 -0.61 -20.56
CA GLU A 41 11.98 -0.57 -19.35
C GLU A 41 12.64 -1.92 -19.07
N MET A 42 11.89 -3.00 -19.24
CA MET A 42 12.40 -4.37 -19.05
C MET A 42 13.41 -4.77 -20.13
N GLU A 43 13.31 -4.21 -21.33
CA GLU A 43 14.28 -4.44 -22.40
C GLU A 43 15.57 -3.66 -22.14
N GLU A 44 15.46 -2.39 -21.76
CA GLU A 44 16.59 -1.53 -21.40
C GLU A 44 17.36 -2.07 -20.19
N LEU A 45 16.65 -2.58 -19.17
CA LEU A 45 17.28 -3.29 -18.05
C LEU A 45 18.10 -4.50 -18.53
N LYS A 46 17.58 -5.31 -19.45
CA LYS A 46 18.30 -6.47 -20.00
C LYS A 46 19.54 -6.06 -20.79
N LYS A 47 19.52 -4.88 -21.43
CA LYS A 47 20.67 -4.29 -22.13
C LYS A 47 21.72 -3.72 -21.16
N GLY A 48 21.44 -3.71 -19.85
CA GLY A 48 22.35 -3.18 -18.84
C GLY A 48 22.26 -1.66 -18.67
N ASN A 49 21.15 -1.05 -19.09
CA ASN A 49 20.90 0.37 -18.92
C ASN A 49 20.77 0.71 -17.41
N THR A 50 21.82 1.33 -16.88
CA THR A 50 21.92 1.71 -15.47
C THR A 50 20.96 2.84 -15.13
N ALA A 51 20.74 3.78 -16.05
CA ALA A 51 19.80 4.87 -15.88
C ALA A 51 18.37 4.34 -15.66
N VAL A 52 17.90 3.43 -16.52
CA VAL A 52 16.58 2.79 -16.37
C VAL A 52 16.51 1.97 -15.06
N GLY A 53 17.59 1.28 -14.68
CA GLY A 53 17.64 0.57 -13.40
C GLY A 53 17.46 1.47 -12.18
N ILE A 54 18.03 2.68 -12.19
CA ILE A 54 17.85 3.66 -11.12
C ILE A 54 16.40 4.14 -11.05
N ILE A 55 15.75 4.39 -12.19
CA ILE A 55 14.34 4.80 -12.24
C ILE A 55 13.44 3.72 -11.63
N ILE A 56 13.58 2.47 -12.06
CA ILE A 56 12.76 1.36 -11.57
C ILE A 56 12.98 1.15 -10.07
N ALA A 57 14.22 1.28 -9.59
CA ALA A 57 14.50 1.22 -8.16
C ALA A 57 13.77 2.35 -7.40
N ALA A 58 13.77 3.57 -7.92
CA ALA A 58 13.04 4.69 -7.31
C ALA A 58 11.53 4.48 -7.31
N VAL A 59 10.96 3.91 -8.39
CA VAL A 59 9.54 3.55 -8.47
C VAL A 59 9.19 2.47 -7.43
N ILE A 60 10.02 1.44 -7.27
CA ILE A 60 9.84 0.41 -6.24
C ILE A 60 9.86 1.05 -4.84
N ILE A 61 10.80 1.96 -4.56
CA ILE A 61 10.87 2.69 -3.28
C ILE A 61 9.60 3.54 -3.09
N ALA A 62 9.14 4.22 -4.14
CA ALA A 62 7.94 5.04 -4.10
C ALA A 62 6.70 4.21 -3.74
N ILE A 63 6.47 3.12 -4.48
CA ILE A 63 5.33 2.21 -4.27
C ILE A 63 5.40 1.60 -2.87
N SER A 64 6.53 0.99 -2.51
CA SER A 64 6.70 0.30 -1.23
C SER A 64 6.49 1.23 -0.03
N SER A 65 6.94 2.47 -0.11
CA SER A 65 6.76 3.45 0.96
C SER A 65 5.28 3.76 1.20
N VAL A 66 4.50 3.99 0.14
CA VAL A 66 3.07 4.30 0.26
C VAL A 66 2.26 3.07 0.71
N VAL A 67 2.48 1.91 0.10
CA VAL A 67 1.70 0.68 0.42
C VAL A 67 2.07 0.08 1.77
N SER A 68 3.21 0.44 2.37
CA SER A 68 3.61 -0.03 3.70
C SER A 68 2.53 0.17 4.75
N SER A 69 1.83 1.32 4.69
CA SER A 69 0.70 1.64 5.55
C SER A 69 -0.45 0.65 5.38
N GLY A 70 -0.84 0.33 4.14
CA GLY A 70 -1.89 -0.64 3.82
C GLY A 70 -1.54 -2.07 4.27
N VAL A 71 -0.28 -2.48 4.10
CA VAL A 71 0.20 -3.79 4.59
C VAL A 71 0.15 -3.86 6.13
N SER A 72 0.49 -2.76 6.82
CA SER A 72 0.38 -2.70 8.28
C SER A 72 -1.06 -2.85 8.76
N GLN A 73 -2.02 -2.24 8.07
CA GLN A 73 -3.44 -2.36 8.41
C GLN A 73 -3.96 -3.78 8.19
N PHE A 74 -3.54 -4.42 7.10
CA PHE A 74 -3.91 -5.80 6.85
C PHE A 74 -3.46 -6.72 8.00
N THR A 75 -2.19 -6.61 8.38
CA THR A 75 -1.62 -7.46 9.44
C THR A 75 -2.12 -7.11 10.84
N ALA A 76 -2.59 -5.89 11.08
CA ALA A 76 -3.30 -5.52 12.30
C ALA A 76 -4.64 -6.29 12.47
N GLY A 77 -5.27 -6.71 11.36
CA GLY A 77 -6.47 -7.56 11.38
C GLY A 77 -6.22 -9.01 11.78
N ILE A 78 -4.96 -9.43 11.93
CA ILE A 78 -4.58 -10.79 12.33
C ILE A 78 -4.28 -10.79 13.83
N ASP A 79 -5.29 -10.88 14.69
CA ASP A 79 -5.07 -10.82 16.14
C ASP A 79 -5.57 -12.09 16.85
N PRO A 80 -4.83 -12.66 17.82
CA PRO A 80 -5.31 -13.81 18.59
C PRO A 80 -6.57 -13.52 19.42
N MET A 81 -6.91 -12.25 19.66
CA MET A 81 -8.16 -11.86 20.32
C MET A 81 -9.37 -11.86 19.38
N TYR A 82 -9.17 -12.00 18.06
CA TYR A 82 -10.24 -12.02 17.07
C TYR A 82 -10.70 -13.45 16.77
N SER A 83 -12.00 -13.61 16.53
CA SER A 83 -12.54 -14.86 16.01
C SER A 83 -12.10 -15.09 14.56
N ALA A 84 -12.00 -16.35 14.13
CA ALA A 84 -11.59 -16.69 12.76
C ALA A 84 -12.50 -16.02 11.70
N THR A 85 -13.80 -15.96 11.97
CA THR A 85 -14.78 -15.27 11.11
C THR A 85 -14.49 -13.77 10.99
N LEU A 86 -14.19 -13.12 12.12
CA LEU A 86 -13.83 -11.69 12.12
C LEU A 86 -12.54 -11.46 11.34
N MET A 87 -11.49 -12.26 11.55
CA MET A 87 -10.23 -12.14 10.82
C MET A 87 -10.44 -12.24 9.29
N ILE A 88 -11.27 -13.17 8.82
CA ILE A 88 -11.59 -13.30 7.39
C ILE A 88 -12.32 -12.05 6.89
N SER A 89 -13.30 -11.52 7.64
CA SER A 89 -14.01 -10.31 7.25
C SER A 89 -13.08 -9.08 7.19
N LEU A 90 -12.20 -8.92 8.18
CA LEU A 90 -11.20 -7.85 8.22
C LEU A 90 -10.17 -7.99 7.10
N ALA A 91 -9.78 -9.21 6.75
CA ALA A 91 -8.89 -9.45 5.62
C ALA A 91 -9.48 -8.93 4.31
N VAL A 92 -10.78 -9.19 4.05
CA VAL A 92 -11.47 -8.66 2.86
C VAL A 92 -11.49 -7.13 2.86
N ILE A 93 -11.87 -6.51 3.99
CA ILE A 93 -11.90 -5.04 4.12
C ILE A 93 -10.50 -4.45 3.90
N ASN A 94 -9.47 -5.06 4.49
CA ASN A 94 -8.10 -4.59 4.39
C ASN A 94 -7.48 -4.80 3.00
N ILE A 95 -7.91 -5.80 2.22
CA ILE A 95 -7.49 -5.93 0.81
C ILE A 95 -7.97 -4.72 0.00
N VAL A 96 -9.21 -4.28 0.21
CA VAL A 96 -9.74 -3.08 -0.48
C VAL A 96 -8.93 -1.84 -0.11
N LYS A 97 -8.57 -1.68 1.16
CA LYS A 97 -7.73 -0.58 1.63
C LYS A 97 -6.30 -0.64 1.07
N LEU A 98 -5.72 -1.84 1.00
CA LEU A 98 -4.40 -2.04 0.39
C LEU A 98 -4.45 -1.67 -1.10
N ALA A 99 -5.51 -2.07 -1.81
CA ALA A 99 -5.72 -1.68 -3.20
C ALA A 99 -5.84 -0.15 -3.34
N PHE A 100 -6.56 0.51 -2.43
CA PHE A 100 -6.63 1.98 -2.40
C PHE A 100 -5.24 2.61 -2.21
N GLY A 101 -4.44 2.12 -1.25
CA GLY A 101 -3.07 2.60 -1.05
C GLY A 101 -2.18 2.40 -2.27
N LEU A 102 -2.31 1.26 -2.97
CA LEU A 102 -1.60 0.99 -4.21
C LEU A 102 -2.01 1.93 -5.34
N ILE A 103 -3.31 2.23 -5.49
CA ILE A 103 -3.81 3.19 -6.47
C ILE A 103 -3.23 4.58 -6.20
N VAL A 104 -3.24 5.02 -4.94
CA VAL A 104 -2.64 6.30 -4.54
C VAL A 104 -1.15 6.33 -4.88
N ALA A 105 -0.42 5.24 -4.66
CA ALA A 105 0.99 5.13 -5.00
C ALA A 105 1.23 5.29 -6.50
N ILE A 106 0.44 4.60 -7.33
CA ILE A 106 0.54 4.68 -8.80
C ILE A 106 0.25 6.11 -9.29
N ILE A 107 -0.82 6.73 -8.78
CA ILE A 107 -1.16 8.12 -9.10
C ILE A 107 -0.03 9.07 -8.68
N THR A 108 0.57 8.85 -7.51
CA THR A 108 1.68 9.66 -7.00
C THR A 108 2.88 9.62 -7.95
N VAL A 109 3.28 8.42 -8.37
CA VAL A 109 4.40 8.24 -9.33
C VAL A 109 4.07 8.95 -10.65
N PHE A 110 2.86 8.75 -11.18
CA PHE A 110 2.44 9.38 -12.43
C PHE A 110 2.44 10.91 -12.36
N VAL A 111 1.87 11.49 -11.30
CA VAL A 111 1.85 12.94 -11.10
C VAL A 111 3.26 13.50 -10.94
N ALA A 112 4.15 12.79 -10.24
CA ALA A 112 5.53 13.20 -10.08
C ALA A 112 6.30 13.21 -11.41
N LEU A 113 6.11 12.19 -12.26
CA LEU A 113 6.69 12.16 -13.61
C LEU A 113 6.11 13.27 -14.50
N ASN A 114 4.80 13.43 -14.56
CA ASN A 114 4.19 14.49 -15.37
C ASN A 114 4.58 15.90 -14.89
N PHE A 115 4.85 16.06 -13.59
CA PHE A 115 5.40 17.31 -13.06
C PHE A 115 6.85 17.54 -13.54
N LEU A 116 7.66 16.47 -13.58
CA LEU A 116 9.03 16.52 -14.10
C LEU A 116 9.06 16.94 -15.57
N ASP A 117 8.25 16.32 -16.42
CA ASP A 117 8.13 16.67 -17.86
C ASP A 117 7.88 18.18 -18.06
N HIS A 118 7.20 18.82 -17.10
CA HIS A 118 6.94 20.26 -17.15
C HIS A 118 8.14 21.14 -16.72
N LEU A 119 9.03 20.61 -15.87
CA LEU A 119 10.24 21.29 -15.41
C LEU A 119 11.40 21.17 -16.39
N THR A 120 11.41 20.11 -17.20
CA THR A 120 12.51 19.70 -18.08
C THR A 120 12.15 19.84 -19.56
N LYS A 121 11.29 20.79 -19.93
CA LYS A 121 10.81 20.99 -21.32
C LYS A 121 11.91 21.08 -22.39
N ASP A 122 13.12 21.45 -22.01
CA ASP A 122 14.27 21.58 -22.91
C ASP A 122 15.12 20.29 -23.01
N ILE A 123 14.77 19.23 -22.28
CA ILE A 123 15.50 17.96 -22.22
C ILE A 123 14.57 16.81 -22.63
N ALA A 124 15.01 15.98 -23.57
CA ALA A 124 14.28 14.78 -23.96
C ALA A 124 14.56 13.64 -22.96
N GLU A 125 13.96 13.68 -21.77
CA GLU A 125 14.23 12.75 -20.65
C GLU A 125 14.17 11.28 -21.08
N ILE A 126 13.16 10.93 -21.88
CA ILE A 126 12.99 9.58 -22.39
C ILE A 126 14.16 9.13 -23.26
N ASN A 127 14.71 10.02 -24.09
CA ASN A 127 15.88 9.72 -24.91
C ASN A 127 17.15 9.64 -24.05
N GLU A 128 17.32 10.57 -23.11
CA GLU A 128 18.44 10.55 -22.16
C GLU A 128 18.48 9.26 -21.35
N LEU A 129 17.32 8.76 -20.91
CA LEU A 129 17.21 7.48 -20.22
C LEU A 129 17.59 6.31 -21.13
N LYS A 130 17.15 6.29 -22.40
CA LYS A 130 17.56 5.27 -23.39
C LYS A 130 19.06 5.30 -23.69
N GLU A 131 19.67 6.47 -23.65
CA GLU A 131 21.11 6.66 -23.83
C GLU A 131 21.93 6.39 -22.54
N ASN A 132 21.31 5.77 -21.53
CA ASN A 132 21.92 5.41 -20.25
C ASN A 132 22.48 6.62 -19.49
N ASN A 133 21.81 7.77 -19.58
CA ASN A 133 22.18 8.96 -18.82
C ASN A 133 21.84 8.81 -17.33
N VAL A 134 22.84 8.40 -16.55
CA VAL A 134 22.73 8.20 -15.09
C VAL A 134 22.39 9.49 -14.35
N ALA A 135 22.86 10.66 -14.81
CA ALA A 135 22.58 11.93 -14.14
C ALA A 135 21.09 12.27 -14.21
N MET A 136 20.46 12.07 -15.37
CA MET A 136 19.02 12.23 -15.54
C MET A 136 18.24 11.25 -14.66
N ALA A 137 18.67 9.99 -14.61
CA ALA A 137 18.00 9.00 -13.78
C ALA A 137 18.06 9.33 -12.28
N ILE A 138 19.20 9.80 -11.78
CA ILE A 138 19.35 10.24 -10.39
C ILE A 138 18.43 11.44 -10.09
N PHE A 139 18.31 12.38 -11.03
CA PHE A 139 17.42 13.52 -10.89
C PHE A 139 15.95 13.08 -10.73
N ILE A 140 15.44 12.25 -11.66
CA ILE A 140 14.08 11.73 -11.62
C ILE A 140 13.85 10.89 -10.36
N ALA A 141 14.80 10.00 -10.02
CA ALA A 141 14.74 9.18 -8.80
C ALA A 141 14.66 10.04 -7.53
N GLY A 142 15.47 11.09 -7.44
CA GLY A 142 15.46 12.03 -6.33
C GLY A 142 14.10 12.71 -6.16
N VAL A 143 13.46 13.11 -7.26
CA VAL A 143 12.11 13.70 -7.23
C VAL A 143 11.06 12.67 -6.82
N LEU A 144 11.06 11.47 -7.38
CA LEU A 144 10.12 10.41 -7.01
C LEU A 144 10.19 10.07 -5.51
N VAL A 145 11.39 9.91 -4.97
CA VAL A 145 11.60 9.65 -3.54
C VAL A 145 11.13 10.83 -2.71
N SER A 146 11.45 12.07 -3.11
CA SER A 146 11.03 13.28 -2.39
C SER A 146 9.51 13.42 -2.31
N VAL A 147 8.81 13.28 -3.44
CA VAL A 147 7.34 13.35 -3.50
C VAL A 147 6.73 12.25 -2.63
N THR A 148 7.26 11.04 -2.71
CA THR A 148 6.78 9.90 -1.91
C THR A 148 6.91 10.17 -0.41
N LEU A 149 8.02 10.74 0.07
CA LEU A 149 8.19 11.05 1.49
C LEU A 149 7.13 12.03 1.99
N VAL A 150 6.79 13.04 1.18
CA VAL A 150 5.72 14.00 1.49
C VAL A 150 4.35 13.30 1.48
N VAL A 151 4.07 12.49 0.46
CA VAL A 151 2.81 11.74 0.36
C VAL A 151 2.64 10.77 1.51
N ASN A 152 3.70 10.11 1.96
CA ASN A 152 3.64 9.16 3.07
C ASN A 152 3.21 9.83 4.38
N ALA A 153 3.64 11.07 4.63
CA ALA A 153 3.17 11.85 5.77
C ALA A 153 1.64 12.07 5.72
N GLY A 154 1.11 12.42 4.54
CA GLY A 154 -0.33 12.55 4.33
C GLY A 154 -1.09 11.21 4.39
N MET A 155 -0.52 10.13 3.83
CA MET A 155 -1.16 8.82 3.83
C MET A 155 -1.31 8.30 5.25
N SER A 156 -0.34 8.55 6.13
CA SER A 156 -0.41 8.16 7.54
C SER A 156 -1.61 8.76 8.29
N THR A 157 -2.13 9.92 7.88
CA THR A 157 -3.32 10.52 8.52
C THR A 157 -4.61 9.94 7.95
N VAL A 158 -4.65 9.72 6.63
CA VAL A 158 -5.81 9.11 5.94
C VAL A 158 -6.08 7.71 6.46
N VAL A 159 -5.04 6.89 6.57
CA VAL A 159 -5.17 5.49 7.00
C VAL A 159 -5.61 5.38 8.47
N ASN A 160 -5.22 6.32 9.32
CA ASN A 160 -5.56 6.32 10.75
C ASN A 160 -6.88 7.05 11.06
N THR A 161 -7.60 7.50 10.04
CA THR A 161 -8.92 8.11 10.22
C THR A 161 -9.96 7.05 10.57
N GLU A 162 -10.86 7.34 11.50
CA GLU A 162 -11.92 6.42 11.95
C GLU A 162 -12.80 5.89 10.80
N ALA A 163 -13.07 6.72 9.79
CA ALA A 163 -13.84 6.34 8.60
C ALA A 163 -13.19 5.20 7.79
N LEU A 164 -11.87 5.08 7.88
CA LEU A 164 -11.06 4.06 7.27
C LEU A 164 -10.55 3.07 8.32
N ASP A 165 -11.11 2.99 9.53
CA ASP A 165 -10.76 1.92 10.46
C ASP A 165 -11.49 0.62 10.07
N SER A 166 -10.76 -0.50 9.98
CA SER A 166 -11.37 -1.76 9.50
C SER A 166 -12.32 -2.37 10.53
N CYS A 167 -12.13 -2.09 11.82
CA CYS A 167 -13.06 -2.50 12.87
C CYS A 167 -14.33 -1.66 12.87
N GLN A 168 -14.23 -0.33 12.66
CA GLN A 168 -15.41 0.53 12.47
C GLN A 168 -16.23 0.11 11.25
N ILE A 169 -15.56 -0.22 10.13
CA ILE A 169 -16.22 -0.73 8.92
C ILE A 169 -16.93 -2.06 9.22
N ALA A 170 -16.25 -3.00 9.91
CA ALA A 170 -16.84 -4.29 10.27
C ALA A 170 -18.09 -4.13 11.17
N ILE A 171 -18.03 -3.21 12.15
CA ILE A 171 -19.18 -2.85 12.99
C ILE A 171 -20.32 -2.26 12.14
N SER A 172 -20.01 -1.38 11.19
CA SER A 172 -21.02 -0.76 10.32
C SER A 172 -21.78 -1.81 9.50
N PHE A 173 -21.08 -2.82 8.98
CA PHE A 173 -21.70 -3.93 8.25
C PHE A 173 -22.48 -4.89 9.16
N ALA A 174 -21.98 -5.18 10.35
CA ALA A 174 -22.73 -5.96 11.34
C ALA A 174 -24.06 -5.25 11.71
N ASN A 175 -24.03 -3.93 11.92
CA ASN A 175 -25.22 -3.13 12.19
C ASN A 175 -26.17 -3.02 10.98
N ALA A 176 -25.66 -3.19 9.75
CA ALA A 176 -26.48 -3.32 8.55
C ALA A 176 -27.10 -4.71 8.36
N GLY A 177 -26.90 -5.64 9.30
CA GLY A 177 -27.48 -6.98 9.31
C GLY A 177 -26.66 -8.04 8.57
N LEU A 178 -25.40 -7.75 8.19
CA LEU A 178 -24.52 -8.80 7.67
C LEU A 178 -24.05 -9.74 8.80
N PRO A 179 -23.83 -11.03 8.51
CA PRO A 179 -23.41 -12.02 9.52
C PRO A 179 -21.92 -11.88 9.86
N ILE A 180 -21.54 -10.77 10.49
CA ILE A 180 -20.16 -10.45 10.91
C ILE A 180 -20.13 -10.43 12.45
N ASP A 181 -19.28 -11.27 13.03
CA ASP A 181 -18.99 -11.29 14.47
C ASP A 181 -18.04 -10.15 14.84
N ALA A 182 -18.58 -8.94 15.00
CA ALA A 182 -17.82 -7.74 15.30
C ALA A 182 -17.45 -7.58 16.79
N LEU A 183 -17.74 -8.57 17.66
CA LEU A 183 -17.52 -8.45 19.11
C LEU A 183 -16.07 -8.13 19.48
N GLY A 184 -15.11 -8.72 18.76
CA GLY A 184 -13.68 -8.41 18.90
C GLY A 184 -13.37 -6.94 18.62
N CYS A 185 -14.04 -6.35 17.62
CA CYS A 185 -13.86 -4.94 17.26
C CYS A 185 -14.49 -3.96 18.26
N TYR A 186 -15.65 -4.29 18.83
CA TYR A 186 -16.23 -3.50 19.94
C TYR A 186 -15.27 -3.42 21.12
N THR A 187 -14.64 -4.56 21.46
CA THR A 187 -13.69 -4.67 22.57
C THR A 187 -12.42 -3.87 22.31
N THR A 188 -11.86 -3.93 21.09
CA THR A 188 -10.63 -3.19 20.76
C THR A 188 -10.84 -1.69 20.65
N LEU A 189 -12.02 -1.24 20.21
CA LEU A 189 -12.36 0.17 20.12
C LEU A 189 -12.91 0.75 21.44
N GLY A 190 -13.14 -0.08 22.47
CA GLY A 190 -13.73 0.35 23.74
C GLY A 190 -15.18 0.82 23.60
N ILE A 191 -15.91 0.34 22.59
CA ILE A 191 -17.29 0.70 22.29
C ILE A 191 -18.21 -0.37 22.90
N ALA A 192 -19.29 0.06 23.56
CA ALA A 192 -20.29 -0.88 24.06
C ALA A 192 -20.97 -1.62 22.90
N PRO A 193 -21.03 -2.96 22.91
CA PRO A 193 -21.75 -3.71 21.89
C PRO A 193 -23.25 -3.36 21.94
N PRO A 194 -23.99 -3.47 20.81
CA PRO A 194 -25.41 -3.22 20.81
C PRO A 194 -26.11 -4.15 21.80
N VAL A 195 -26.91 -3.57 22.69
CA VAL A 195 -27.70 -4.35 23.65
C VAL A 195 -28.67 -5.21 22.83
N PRO A 196 -28.69 -6.54 22.99
CA PRO A 196 -29.64 -7.37 22.28
C PRO A 196 -31.05 -6.87 22.60
N ALA A 197 -31.87 -6.67 21.55
CA ALA A 197 -33.26 -6.30 21.74
C ALA A 197 -33.91 -7.30 22.71
N PRO A 198 -34.73 -6.85 23.68
CA PRO A 198 -35.38 -7.76 24.60
C PRO A 198 -36.13 -8.83 23.78
N VAL A 199 -35.84 -10.09 24.09
CA VAL A 199 -36.54 -11.23 23.49
C VAL A 199 -37.98 -11.14 23.99
N VAL A 200 -38.89 -10.70 23.12
CA VAL A 200 -40.35 -10.64 23.38
C VAL A 200 -40.95 -12.01 23.15
#